data_AF-A0A265N705-F1
#
_entry.id   AF-A0A265N705-F1
#
_cell.length_a   1.000
_cell.length_b   1.000
_cell.length_c   1.000
_cell.angle_alpha   90.00
_cell.angle_beta   90.00
_cell.angle_gamma   90.00
#
_symmetry.space_group_name_H-M   'P 1'
#
loop_
_entity.id
_entity.type
_entity.pdbx_description
1 polymer ?
#
loop_
_entity_poly.entity_id
_entity_poly.type
_entity_poly.pdbx_seq_one_letter_code
_entity_poly.pdbx_strand_id
1 'polypeptide(L)'
;MMKLKLFGITLALSFSLVLTGCGGYEAEEEQDNGNAGDETANLGEELEYTITGIEPGAGAMGLAQTTLEEYENLEGWEVLESSTAGMMTELGEAINNEEPIIVVGWNPHYMFAEYDLKYLEDPKGTFGEEENINTITRMGLEEDMPSAYEILDRFNWEVEDMEGIMLEAQDVSMEEAASAWVEDNQDKVNEWTEGVEPVDGKEIELVLTPWDSERASGEVMKLVLEEQGFQVTLTPVDPAIVFQAIANGEADASLAPWLPITHGSFYEDYKEDIVDLGPNLQGTIIGLTVPEYMDIDSIEDLQPKE
;
A
#
# COMPACT_ATOMS: atom_id res chain seq x y z
N MET A 1 -48.28 15.75 -15.03
CA MET A 1 -49.19 15.99 -16.17
C MET A 1 -48.28 16.35 -17.35
N MET A 2 -48.07 15.52 -18.37
CA MET A 2 -49.03 15.14 -19.40
C MET A 2 -48.62 13.79 -19.98
N LYS A 3 -49.56 12.83 -20.02
CA LYS A 3 -49.41 11.51 -20.64
C LYS A 3 -49.78 11.63 -22.12
N LEU A 4 -49.03 10.99 -23.02
CA LEU A 4 -49.57 10.61 -24.32
C LEU A 4 -49.35 9.11 -24.53
N LYS A 5 -50.46 8.39 -24.75
CA LYS A 5 -50.56 6.96 -24.97
C LYS A 5 -50.84 6.69 -26.45
N LEU A 6 -50.34 5.52 -26.89
CA LEU A 6 -50.86 4.60 -27.90
C LEU A 6 -50.88 5.04 -29.37
N PHE A 7 -50.21 4.27 -30.22
CA PHE A 7 -50.87 3.27 -31.08
C PHE A 7 -49.83 2.26 -31.60
N GLY A 8 -50.05 0.98 -31.34
CA GLY A 8 -49.45 -0.11 -32.12
C GLY A 8 -50.42 -0.55 -33.22
N ILE A 9 -49.91 -1.21 -34.27
CA ILE A 9 -50.57 -2.28 -35.06
C ILE A 9 -49.63 -2.75 -36.22
N THR A 10 -49.20 -4.01 -36.11
CA THR A 10 -48.92 -5.08 -37.11
C THR A 10 -48.11 -4.85 -38.41
N LEU A 11 -46.97 -5.56 -38.46
CA LEU A 11 -46.67 -6.74 -39.32
C LEU A 11 -47.12 -6.75 -40.81
N ALA A 12 -46.15 -6.80 -41.74
CA ALA A 12 -46.25 -7.59 -42.96
C ALA A 12 -44.86 -7.96 -43.52
N LEU A 13 -44.58 -9.26 -43.56
CA LEU A 13 -43.49 -9.88 -44.31
C LEU A 13 -43.58 -9.54 -45.81
N SER A 14 -42.44 -9.29 -46.44
CA SER A 14 -42.28 -9.48 -47.88
C SER A 14 -40.97 -10.21 -48.17
N PHE A 15 -41.12 -11.51 -48.37
CA PHE A 15 -40.17 -12.42 -48.98
C PHE A 15 -39.98 -12.03 -50.45
N SER A 16 -38.75 -11.96 -50.94
CA SER A 16 -38.47 -11.97 -52.37
C SER A 16 -37.22 -12.81 -52.62
N LEU A 17 -37.45 -14.11 -52.83
CA LEU A 17 -36.52 -14.99 -53.53
C LEU A 17 -36.49 -14.58 -55.01
N VAL A 18 -35.30 -14.38 -55.56
CA VAL A 18 -35.07 -14.56 -56.99
C VAL A 18 -34.04 -15.67 -57.17
N LEU A 19 -34.48 -16.68 -57.92
CA LEU A 19 -33.76 -17.90 -58.28
C LEU A 19 -32.65 -17.61 -59.30
N THR A 20 -31.48 -18.13 -58.97
CA THR A 20 -30.47 -18.81 -59.78
C THR A 20 -30.53 -18.64 -61.31
N GLY A 21 -29.49 -18.00 -61.86
CA GLY A 21 -29.04 -18.20 -63.24
C GLY A 21 -27.68 -18.87 -63.25
N CYS A 22 -27.60 -20.08 -63.79
CA CYS A 22 -26.35 -20.82 -64.00
C CYS A 22 -25.53 -20.19 -65.14
N GLY A 23 -24.29 -19.84 -64.87
CA GLY A 23 -23.25 -19.54 -65.86
C GLY A 23 -21.91 -19.93 -65.26
N GLY A 24 -21.36 -21.06 -65.70
CA GLY A 24 -20.17 -21.66 -65.11
C GLY A 24 -18.93 -20.81 -65.27
N TYR A 25 -18.18 -20.69 -64.18
CA TYR A 25 -16.78 -20.29 -64.16
C TYR A 25 -16.05 -21.17 -63.14
N GLU A 26 -14.89 -21.64 -63.58
CA GLU A 26 -14.00 -22.57 -62.90
C GLU A 26 -13.48 -21.98 -61.57
N ALA A 27 -13.17 -22.87 -60.63
CA ALA A 27 -12.63 -22.54 -59.33
C ALA A 27 -11.22 -21.95 -59.44
N GLU A 28 -11.01 -20.79 -58.82
CA GLU A 28 -9.69 -20.35 -58.36
C GLU A 28 -9.67 -20.52 -56.84
N GLU A 29 -8.77 -21.37 -56.35
CA GLU A 29 -8.47 -21.51 -54.93
C GLU A 29 -7.69 -20.26 -54.47
N GLU A 30 -8.36 -19.34 -53.77
CA GLU A 30 -7.67 -18.36 -52.94
C GLU A 30 -7.21 -19.08 -51.65
N GLN A 31 -5.90 -19.16 -51.46
CA GLN A 31 -5.29 -19.49 -50.19
C GLN A 31 -5.65 -18.40 -49.18
N ASP A 32 -6.57 -18.72 -48.29
CA ASP A 32 -6.81 -18.00 -47.04
C ASP A 32 -5.56 -18.16 -46.16
N ASN A 33 -4.63 -17.23 -46.33
CA ASN A 33 -3.45 -17.11 -45.48
C ASN A 33 -3.93 -16.43 -44.20
N GLY A 34 -4.38 -17.26 -43.25
CA GLY A 34 -4.82 -16.83 -41.94
C GLY A 34 -3.76 -15.95 -41.27
N ASN A 35 -4.01 -14.65 -41.29
CA ASN A 35 -3.40 -13.68 -40.39
C ASN A 35 -4.54 -12.95 -39.70
N ALA A 36 -5.25 -13.68 -38.85
CA ALA A 36 -5.86 -13.08 -37.67
C ALA A 36 -4.76 -12.99 -36.62
N GLY A 37 -3.82 -12.06 -36.84
CA GLY A 37 -3.05 -11.51 -35.75
C GLY A 37 -4.05 -10.72 -34.93
N ASP A 38 -4.40 -11.26 -33.78
CA ASP A 38 -5.08 -10.50 -32.74
C ASP A 38 -4.13 -9.34 -32.40
N GLU A 39 -4.51 -8.11 -32.74
CA GLU A 39 -3.82 -6.90 -32.26
C GLU A 39 -4.15 -6.77 -30.76
N THR A 40 -3.58 -7.67 -29.94
CA THR A 40 -3.37 -7.38 -28.53
C THR A 40 -2.30 -6.30 -28.51
N ALA A 41 -2.69 -5.06 -28.23
CA ALA A 41 -1.74 -3.99 -28.00
C ALA A 41 -0.72 -4.46 -26.95
N ASN A 42 0.56 -4.21 -27.23
CA ASN A 42 1.62 -4.60 -26.32
C ASN A 42 1.56 -3.64 -25.13
N LEU A 43 1.22 -4.14 -23.94
CA LEU A 43 1.12 -3.35 -22.71
C LEU A 43 2.39 -2.50 -22.46
N GLY A 44 3.58 -3.01 -22.81
CA GLY A 44 4.82 -2.25 -22.74
C GLY A 44 4.85 -1.06 -23.71
N GLU A 45 4.29 -1.18 -24.92
CA GLU A 45 4.17 -0.05 -25.84
C GLU A 45 3.19 1.02 -25.32
N GLU A 46 2.08 0.60 -24.71
CA GLU A 46 1.10 1.52 -24.10
C GLU A 46 1.68 2.30 -22.92
N LEU A 47 2.51 1.64 -22.12
CA LEU A 47 3.22 2.22 -20.98
C LEU A 47 4.53 2.92 -21.37
N GLU A 48 4.85 2.99 -22.67
CA GLU A 48 6.13 3.47 -23.19
C GLU A 48 7.38 2.78 -22.57
N TYR A 49 7.19 1.58 -22.02
CA TYR A 49 8.14 0.81 -21.23
C TYR A 49 8.61 1.54 -19.96
N THR A 50 7.70 2.28 -19.32
CA THR A 50 7.98 3.09 -18.14
C THR A 50 7.21 2.59 -16.92
N ILE A 51 7.90 2.53 -15.78
CA ILE A 51 7.31 2.36 -14.45
C ILE A 51 7.38 3.71 -13.74
N THR A 52 6.25 4.23 -13.25
CA THR A 52 6.23 5.50 -12.53
C THR A 52 6.79 5.31 -11.12
N GLY A 53 7.97 5.88 -10.87
CA GLY A 53 8.64 5.84 -9.58
C GLY A 53 8.37 7.07 -8.70
N ILE A 54 9.14 7.19 -7.63
CA ILE A 54 9.08 8.26 -6.64
C ILE A 54 10.39 9.07 -6.63
N GLU A 55 10.73 9.73 -5.52
CA GLU A 55 11.92 10.54 -5.39
C GLU A 55 13.22 9.74 -5.65
N PRO A 56 14.19 10.30 -6.40
CA PRO A 56 15.50 9.68 -6.55
C PRO A 56 16.17 9.41 -5.20
N GLY A 57 16.72 8.21 -5.05
CA GLY A 57 17.42 7.80 -3.82
C GLY A 57 16.53 7.19 -2.73
N ALA A 58 15.22 7.12 -2.92
CA ALA A 58 14.36 6.27 -2.09
C ALA A 58 14.78 4.79 -2.20
N GLY A 59 14.73 4.03 -1.10
CA GLY A 59 15.12 2.62 -1.10
C GLY A 59 14.33 1.79 -2.12
N ALA A 60 13.02 2.05 -2.23
CA ALA A 60 12.12 1.42 -3.20
C ALA A 60 12.57 1.64 -4.65
N MET A 61 13.15 2.80 -4.98
CA MET A 61 13.69 3.06 -6.32
C MET A 61 14.90 2.17 -6.64
N GLY A 62 15.76 1.90 -5.64
CA GLY A 62 16.89 0.99 -5.80
C GLY A 62 16.46 -0.47 -6.02
N LEU A 63 15.41 -0.90 -5.31
CA LEU A 63 14.80 -2.22 -5.49
C LEU A 63 14.12 -2.35 -6.86
N ALA A 64 13.40 -1.32 -7.31
CA ALA A 64 12.80 -1.30 -8.63
C ALA A 64 13.87 -1.35 -9.75
N GLN A 65 14.98 -0.63 -9.60
CA GLN A 65 16.11 -0.71 -10.54
C GLN A 65 16.74 -2.11 -10.57
N THR A 66 16.92 -2.74 -9.41
CA THR A 66 17.44 -4.11 -9.32
C THR A 66 16.49 -5.11 -9.98
N THR A 67 15.18 -4.92 -9.80
CA THR A 67 14.14 -5.71 -10.47
C THR A 67 14.26 -5.61 -11.99
N LEU A 68 14.44 -4.40 -12.55
CA LEU A 68 14.66 -4.23 -13.99
C LEU A 68 15.91 -4.96 -14.51
N GLU A 69 16.98 -5.02 -13.71
CA GLU A 69 18.23 -5.70 -14.09
C GLU A 69 18.12 -7.23 -14.04
N GLU A 70 17.36 -7.77 -13.08
CA GLU A 70 17.25 -9.21 -12.83
C GLU A 70 16.19 -9.90 -13.69
N TYR A 71 15.20 -9.16 -14.21
CA TYR A 71 14.16 -9.69 -15.10
C TYR A 71 14.48 -9.43 -16.57
N GLU A 72 14.88 -10.47 -17.31
CA GLU A 72 15.17 -10.38 -18.76
C GLU A 72 13.97 -9.88 -19.58
N ASN A 73 12.74 -10.20 -19.16
CA ASN A 73 11.51 -9.71 -19.80
C ASN A 73 11.24 -8.22 -19.55
N LEU A 74 12.05 -7.55 -18.72
CA LEU A 74 12.03 -6.10 -18.54
C LEU A 74 13.16 -5.40 -19.30
N GLU A 75 13.86 -6.09 -20.21
CA GLU A 75 14.88 -5.46 -21.05
C GLU A 75 14.30 -4.23 -21.77
N GLY A 76 14.93 -3.06 -21.56
CA GLY A 76 14.53 -1.80 -22.18
C GLY A 76 13.44 -1.01 -21.46
N TRP A 77 12.93 -1.51 -20.32
CA TRP A 77 12.11 -0.73 -19.40
C TRP A 77 12.95 0.27 -18.59
N GLU A 78 12.30 1.33 -18.11
CA GLU A 78 12.89 2.30 -17.19
C GLU A 78 11.95 2.64 -16.02
N VAL A 79 12.53 2.93 -14.85
CA VAL A 79 11.78 3.53 -13.74
C VAL A 79 11.91 5.04 -13.85
N LEU A 80 10.80 5.74 -14.04
CA LEU A 80 10.75 7.18 -14.09
C LEU A 80 10.96 7.76 -12.68
N GLU A 81 12.03 8.52 -12.52
CA GLU A 81 12.25 9.32 -11.31
C GLU A 81 11.26 10.47 -11.23
N SER A 82 10.49 10.55 -10.14
CA SER A 82 9.45 11.56 -9.93
C SER A 82 9.46 12.03 -8.46
N SER A 83 8.27 12.10 -7.84
CA SER A 83 8.04 12.32 -6.43
C SER A 83 6.80 11.53 -6.02
N THR A 84 6.63 11.22 -4.75
CA THR A 84 5.43 10.52 -4.25
C THR A 84 4.15 11.24 -4.68
N ALA A 85 4.10 12.57 -4.57
CA ALA A 85 2.95 13.36 -5.02
C ALA A 85 2.75 13.32 -6.55
N GLY A 86 3.84 13.29 -7.32
CA GLY A 86 3.80 13.15 -8.77
C GLY A 86 3.25 11.78 -9.20
N MET A 87 3.79 10.71 -8.60
CA MET A 87 3.31 9.34 -8.81
C MET A 87 1.83 9.21 -8.49
N MET A 88 1.38 9.72 -7.35
CA MET A 88 -0.04 9.69 -6.96
C MET A 88 -0.94 10.46 -7.93
N THR A 89 -0.45 11.57 -8.51
CA THR A 89 -1.18 12.30 -9.54
C THR A 89 -1.35 11.47 -10.80
N GLU A 90 -0.27 10.85 -11.29
CA GLU A 90 -0.32 9.99 -12.49
C GLU A 90 -1.19 8.74 -12.25
N LEU A 91 -1.07 8.11 -11.08
CA LEU A 91 -1.90 6.97 -10.68
C LEU A 91 -3.39 7.34 -10.66
N GLY A 92 -3.75 8.45 -10.02
CA GLY A 92 -5.12 8.94 -9.98
C GLY A 92 -5.66 9.30 -11.36
N GLU A 93 -4.86 9.92 -12.24
CA GLU A 93 -5.25 10.22 -13.61
C GLU A 93 -5.50 8.95 -14.43
N ALA A 94 -4.58 7.97 -14.36
CA ALA A 94 -4.71 6.70 -15.05
C ALA A 94 -5.94 5.92 -14.60
N ILE A 95 -6.18 5.81 -13.29
CA ILE A 95 -7.35 5.12 -12.73
C ILE A 95 -8.66 5.79 -13.16
N ASN A 96 -8.72 7.13 -13.13
CA ASN A 96 -9.91 7.86 -13.58
C ASN A 96 -10.23 7.65 -15.06
N ASN A 97 -9.21 7.37 -15.88
CA ASN A 97 -9.35 7.13 -17.31
C ASN A 97 -9.44 5.64 -17.67
N GLU A 98 -9.34 4.72 -16.70
CA GLU A 98 -9.17 3.27 -16.93
C GLU A 98 -7.96 2.96 -17.84
N GLU A 99 -6.87 3.73 -17.71
CA GLU A 99 -5.62 3.58 -18.46
C GLU A 99 -4.63 2.69 -17.69
N PRO A 100 -3.77 1.91 -18.38
CA PRO A 100 -2.75 1.11 -17.69
C PRO A 100 -1.70 2.01 -17.04
N ILE A 101 -1.25 1.62 -15.84
CA ILE A 101 -0.11 2.23 -15.17
C ILE A 101 0.57 1.19 -14.28
N ILE A 102 1.90 1.25 -14.20
CA ILE A 102 2.68 0.49 -13.22
C ILE A 102 3.43 1.50 -12.37
N VAL A 103 3.26 1.41 -11.05
CA VAL A 103 3.94 2.31 -10.10
C VAL A 103 4.86 1.52 -9.17
N VAL A 104 5.85 2.19 -8.59
CA VAL A 104 6.59 1.67 -7.44
C VAL A 104 5.76 1.92 -6.18
N GLY A 105 5.05 0.90 -5.70
CA GLY A 105 4.17 0.96 -4.54
C GLY A 105 4.80 0.40 -3.27
N TRP A 106 4.27 0.82 -2.13
CA TRP A 106 4.62 0.31 -0.81
C TRP A 106 3.43 0.41 0.15
N ASN A 107 3.37 -0.47 1.14
CA ASN A 107 2.40 -0.38 2.22
C ASN A 107 3.10 -0.49 3.59
N PRO A 108 2.56 0.18 4.63
CA PRO A 108 1.35 1.00 4.63
C PRO A 108 1.52 2.33 3.85
N HIS A 109 0.55 2.64 2.98
CA HIS A 109 0.40 3.95 2.33
C HIS A 109 -1.07 4.20 1.96
N TYR A 110 -1.54 5.45 2.04
CA TYR A 110 -2.97 5.76 1.80
C TYR A 110 -3.47 5.38 0.39
N MET A 111 -2.58 5.15 -0.58
CA MET A 111 -2.95 4.78 -1.95
C MET A 111 -3.78 3.49 -2.02
N PHE A 112 -3.52 2.51 -1.15
CA PHE A 112 -4.25 1.24 -1.11
C PHE A 112 -5.62 1.36 -0.42
N ALA A 113 -5.81 2.40 0.41
CA ALA A 113 -7.12 2.76 0.93
C ALA A 113 -7.93 3.63 -0.04
N GLU A 114 -7.26 4.44 -0.87
CA GLU A 114 -7.90 5.33 -1.85
C GLU A 114 -8.32 4.59 -3.13
N TYR A 115 -7.51 3.63 -3.58
CA TYR A 115 -7.64 2.96 -4.88
C TYR A 115 -7.63 1.43 -4.74
N ASP A 116 -8.37 0.75 -5.62
CA ASP A 116 -8.29 -0.72 -5.76
C ASP A 116 -7.01 -1.09 -6.52
N LEU A 117 -5.96 -1.47 -5.78
CA LEU A 117 -4.63 -1.79 -6.30
C LEU A 117 -4.21 -3.22 -5.92
N LYS A 118 -3.34 -3.82 -6.75
CA LYS A 118 -2.64 -5.08 -6.45
C LYS A 118 -1.15 -4.97 -6.72
N TYR A 119 -0.37 -5.72 -5.95
CA TYR A 119 1.02 -5.98 -6.27
C TYR A 119 1.13 -7.03 -7.39
N LEU A 120 2.08 -6.82 -8.30
CA LEU A 120 2.52 -7.88 -9.19
C LEU A 120 3.38 -8.88 -8.41
N GLU A 121 3.11 -10.16 -8.57
CA GLU A 121 3.92 -11.23 -8.04
C GLU A 121 5.37 -11.07 -8.51
N ASP A 122 6.32 -11.14 -7.57
CA ASP A 122 7.76 -11.10 -7.80
C ASP A 122 8.40 -12.48 -7.51
N PRO A 123 8.34 -13.46 -8.44
CA PRO A 123 8.91 -14.80 -8.24
C PRO A 123 10.41 -14.83 -7.88
N LYS A 124 11.17 -13.78 -8.22
CA LYS A 124 12.61 -13.67 -7.92
C LYS A 124 12.89 -12.99 -6.58
N GLY A 125 11.91 -12.34 -5.97
CA GLY A 125 12.05 -11.63 -4.70
C GLY A 125 13.05 -10.46 -4.77
N THR A 126 13.09 -9.75 -5.90
CA THR A 126 13.99 -8.61 -6.12
C THR A 126 13.58 -7.38 -5.32
N PHE A 127 12.32 -7.27 -4.89
CA PHE A 127 11.88 -6.25 -3.93
C PHE A 127 12.17 -6.59 -2.46
N GLY A 128 12.68 -7.79 -2.18
CA GLY A 128 12.97 -8.24 -0.82
C GLY A 128 11.81 -9.00 -0.18
N GLU A 129 11.97 -9.27 1.12
CA GLU A 129 10.96 -9.96 1.93
C GLU A 129 10.10 -8.93 2.68
N GLU A 130 8.93 -9.38 3.15
CA GLU A 130 8.07 -8.59 4.02
C GLU A 130 8.83 -8.07 5.25
N GLU A 131 8.60 -6.81 5.59
CA GLU A 131 9.01 -6.23 6.86
C GLU A 131 7.81 -6.11 7.81
N ASN A 132 8.11 -5.92 9.09
CA ASN A 132 7.13 -5.60 10.11
C ASN A 132 7.48 -4.27 10.75
N ILE A 133 6.47 -3.62 11.34
CA ILE A 133 6.69 -2.52 12.26
C ILE A 133 6.56 -3.09 13.67
N ASN A 134 7.59 -2.89 14.48
CA ASN A 134 7.67 -3.43 15.83
C ASN A 134 7.41 -2.37 16.89
N THR A 135 7.02 -2.84 18.07
CA THR A 135 7.01 -2.04 19.29
C THR A 135 8.26 -2.33 20.10
N ILE A 136 9.02 -1.28 20.45
CA ILE A 136 10.16 -1.37 21.37
C ILE A 136 9.95 -0.49 22.59
N THR A 137 10.48 -0.92 23.74
CA THR A 137 10.45 -0.16 24.99
C THR A 137 11.84 -0.07 25.61
N ARG A 138 12.04 0.93 26.47
CA ARG A 138 13.24 0.97 27.30
C ARG A 138 13.24 -0.21 28.27
N MET A 139 14.42 -0.60 28.74
CA MET A 139 14.50 -1.58 29.83
C MET A 139 13.78 -1.07 31.08
N GLY A 140 13.11 -1.99 31.79
CA GLY A 140 12.42 -1.69 33.04
C GLY A 140 11.02 -1.07 32.89
N LEU A 141 10.53 -0.89 31.66
CA LEU A 141 9.19 -0.31 31.44
C LEU A 141 8.09 -1.18 32.06
N GLU A 142 8.20 -2.51 31.97
CA GLU A 142 7.23 -3.45 32.56
C GLU A 142 7.07 -3.23 34.07
N GLU A 143 8.17 -3.05 34.80
CA GLU A 143 8.13 -2.81 36.24
C GLU A 143 7.70 -1.39 36.61
N ASP A 144 8.14 -0.39 35.83
CA ASP A 144 7.86 1.00 36.11
C ASP A 144 6.41 1.38 35.74
N MET A 145 5.92 0.90 34.60
CA MET A 145 4.65 1.25 33.98
C MET A 145 3.92 0.01 33.44
N PRO A 146 3.53 -0.95 34.31
CA PRO A 146 2.94 -2.23 33.88
C PRO A 146 1.70 -2.03 33.01
N SER A 147 0.85 -1.03 33.33
CA SER A 147 -0.34 -0.71 32.52
C SER A 147 0.01 -0.29 31.10
N ALA A 148 1.01 0.57 30.91
CA ALA A 148 1.43 1.01 29.58
C ALA A 148 2.13 -0.13 28.83
N TYR A 149 3.01 -0.87 29.50
CA TYR A 149 3.69 -2.02 28.93
C TYR A 149 2.69 -3.05 28.38
N GLU A 150 1.66 -3.39 29.16
CA GLU A 150 0.64 -4.35 28.75
C GLU A 150 -0.17 -3.87 27.53
N ILE A 151 -0.51 -2.58 27.45
CA ILE A 151 -1.18 -2.01 26.27
C ILE A 151 -0.25 -2.07 25.05
N LEU A 152 1.01 -1.67 25.20
CA LEU A 152 2.00 -1.66 24.13
C LEU A 152 2.34 -3.06 23.62
N ASP A 153 2.38 -4.07 24.50
CA ASP A 153 2.61 -5.48 24.18
C ASP A 153 1.42 -6.11 23.42
N ARG A 154 0.21 -5.68 23.76
CA ARG A 154 -1.01 -6.14 23.08
C ARG A 154 -1.31 -5.38 21.79
N PHE A 155 -0.72 -4.21 21.61
CA PHE A 155 -0.99 -3.37 20.45
C PHE A 155 -0.60 -4.08 19.16
N ASN A 156 -1.62 -4.37 18.37
CA ASN A 156 -1.48 -4.91 17.03
C ASN A 156 -2.67 -4.46 16.20
N TRP A 157 -2.44 -4.26 14.91
CA TRP A 157 -3.44 -3.82 13.96
C TRP A 157 -3.05 -4.20 12.53
N GLU A 158 -3.98 -4.01 11.60
CA GLU A 158 -3.83 -4.38 10.20
C GLU A 158 -3.35 -3.19 9.38
N VAL A 159 -2.75 -3.46 8.21
CA VAL A 159 -2.29 -2.44 7.26
C VAL A 159 -3.42 -1.46 6.92
N GLU A 160 -4.62 -1.98 6.68
CA GLU A 160 -5.78 -1.20 6.28
C GLU A 160 -6.23 -0.20 7.36
N ASP A 161 -6.00 -0.50 8.63
CA ASP A 161 -6.31 0.43 9.72
C ASP A 161 -5.43 1.69 9.61
N MET A 162 -4.14 1.49 9.40
CA MET A 162 -3.17 2.58 9.28
C MET A 162 -3.39 3.37 7.99
N GLU A 163 -3.64 2.68 6.88
CA GLU A 163 -3.89 3.32 5.58
C GLU A 163 -5.16 4.15 5.57
N GLY A 164 -6.23 3.67 6.22
CA GLY A 164 -7.47 4.43 6.40
C GLY A 164 -7.26 5.74 7.19
N ILE A 165 -6.44 5.70 8.25
CA ILE A 165 -6.07 6.92 8.99
C ILE A 165 -5.28 7.88 8.12
N MET A 166 -4.28 7.39 7.37
CA MET A 166 -3.47 8.23 6.50
C MET A 166 -4.27 8.84 5.34
N LEU A 167 -5.29 8.12 4.86
CA LEU A 167 -6.23 8.63 3.85
C LEU A 167 -7.08 9.76 4.42
N GLU A 168 -7.71 9.57 5.58
CA GLU A 168 -8.51 10.62 6.23
C GLU A 168 -7.62 11.85 6.56
N ALA A 169 -6.36 11.61 6.95
CA ALA A 169 -5.37 12.66 7.21
C ALA A 169 -4.94 13.46 5.96
N GLN A 170 -5.40 13.11 4.75
CA GLN A 170 -5.26 13.98 3.58
C GLN A 170 -6.17 15.22 3.68
N ASP A 171 -7.31 15.10 4.36
CA ASP A 171 -8.31 16.15 4.49
C ASP A 171 -8.32 16.83 5.88
N VAL A 172 -7.96 16.09 6.93
CA VAL A 172 -7.91 16.58 8.32
C VAL A 172 -6.52 16.38 8.95
N SER A 173 -6.32 16.82 10.20
CA SER A 173 -5.07 16.53 10.89
C SER A 173 -4.96 15.04 11.25
N MET A 174 -3.72 14.53 11.36
CA MET A 174 -3.46 13.13 11.77
C MET A 174 -4.10 12.80 13.14
N GLU A 175 -4.10 13.77 14.07
CA GLU A 175 -4.76 13.64 15.39
C GLU A 175 -6.28 13.47 15.24
N GLU A 176 -6.92 14.27 14.37
CA GLU A 176 -8.36 14.15 14.09
C GLU A 176 -8.71 12.83 13.40
N ALA A 177 -7.90 12.40 12.43
CA ALA A 177 -8.07 11.12 11.73
C ALA A 177 -7.91 9.92 12.69
N ALA A 178 -6.86 9.91 13.52
CA ALA A 178 -6.65 8.88 14.52
C ALA A 178 -7.77 8.87 15.57
N SER A 179 -8.25 10.03 16.01
CA SER A 179 -9.38 10.13 16.94
C SER A 179 -10.66 9.53 16.35
N ALA A 180 -10.96 9.82 15.09
CA ALA A 180 -12.12 9.24 14.41
C ALA A 180 -11.99 7.71 14.31
N TRP A 181 -10.81 7.21 13.94
CA TRP A 181 -10.56 5.77 13.88
C TRP A 181 -10.69 5.10 15.25
N VAL A 182 -10.15 5.68 16.33
CA VAL A 182 -10.27 5.14 17.70
C VAL A 182 -11.73 5.10 18.15
N GLU A 183 -12.53 6.13 17.83
CA GLU A 183 -13.97 6.16 18.14
C GLU A 183 -14.75 5.07 17.40
N ASP A 184 -14.41 4.82 16.13
CA ASP A 184 -15.08 3.84 15.29
C ASP A 184 -14.61 2.39 15.52
N ASN A 185 -13.42 2.20 16.11
CA ASN A 185 -12.77 0.89 16.32
C ASN A 185 -12.61 0.52 17.80
N GLN A 186 -13.53 0.97 18.65
CA GLN A 186 -13.51 0.69 20.10
C GLN A 186 -13.40 -0.80 20.45
N ASP A 187 -13.99 -1.70 19.65
CA ASP A 187 -13.87 -3.15 19.90
C ASP A 187 -12.40 -3.60 19.82
N LYS A 188 -11.63 -3.11 18.84
CA LYS A 188 -10.19 -3.40 18.68
C LYS A 188 -9.36 -2.73 19.79
N VAL A 189 -9.67 -1.47 20.12
CA VAL A 189 -9.02 -0.74 21.23
C VAL A 189 -9.23 -1.44 22.58
N ASN A 190 -10.41 -2.02 22.80
CA ASN A 190 -10.71 -2.79 24.00
C ASN A 190 -9.85 -4.05 24.12
N GLU A 191 -9.44 -4.69 23.02
CA GLU A 191 -8.54 -5.84 23.07
C GLU A 191 -7.18 -5.49 23.68
N TRP A 192 -6.71 -4.26 23.46
CA TRP A 192 -5.45 -3.77 24.02
C TRP A 192 -5.58 -3.37 25.50
N THR A 193 -6.74 -2.80 25.88
CA THR A 193 -6.94 -2.18 27.19
C THR A 193 -7.72 -3.02 28.20
N GLU A 194 -8.31 -4.15 27.79
CA GLU A 194 -9.17 -4.96 28.68
C GLU A 194 -8.40 -5.44 29.92
N GLY A 195 -8.92 -5.08 31.10
CA GLY A 195 -8.34 -5.48 32.39
C GLY A 195 -7.10 -4.69 32.81
N VAL A 196 -6.68 -3.69 32.04
CA VAL A 196 -5.57 -2.80 32.40
C VAL A 196 -6.06 -1.79 33.45
N GLU A 197 -5.25 -1.61 34.50
CA GLU A 197 -5.58 -0.67 35.58
C GLU A 197 -5.28 0.77 35.16
N PRO A 198 -6.24 1.70 35.29
CA PRO A 198 -6.02 3.12 35.00
C PRO A 198 -4.96 3.74 35.90
N VAL A 199 -4.26 4.74 35.38
CA VAL A 199 -3.25 5.52 36.11
C VAL A 199 -3.72 6.96 36.34
N ASP A 200 -3.07 7.67 37.28
CA ASP A 200 -3.39 9.07 37.61
C ASP A 200 -2.27 10.00 37.13
N GLY A 201 -2.36 10.41 35.86
CA GLY A 201 -1.51 11.46 35.28
C GLY A 201 -0.03 11.10 35.18
N LYS A 202 0.30 9.82 35.02
CA LYS A 202 1.69 9.40 34.83
C LYS A 202 2.19 9.80 33.44
N GLU A 203 3.34 10.47 33.39
CA GLU A 203 3.96 10.87 32.12
C GLU A 203 4.56 9.66 31.40
N ILE A 204 4.37 9.60 30.08
CA ILE A 204 4.99 8.63 29.19
C ILE A 204 5.41 9.34 27.89
N GLU A 205 6.62 9.09 27.43
CA GLU A 205 7.14 9.64 26.17
C GLU A 205 7.29 8.56 25.10
N LEU A 206 6.59 8.75 23.98
CA LEU A 206 6.72 7.93 22.79
C LEU A 206 7.58 8.68 21.76
N VAL A 207 8.71 8.10 21.38
CA VAL A 207 9.55 8.62 20.29
C VAL A 207 9.22 7.92 18.99
N LEU A 208 9.17 8.67 17.90
CA LEU A 208 8.80 8.14 16.59
C LEU A 208 9.54 8.83 15.45
N THR A 209 9.73 8.11 14.36
CA THR A 209 10.20 8.70 13.11
C THR A 209 9.09 9.57 12.51
N PRO A 210 9.36 10.78 11.97
CA PRO A 210 8.31 11.69 11.45
C PRO A 210 7.75 11.26 10.08
N TRP A 211 7.45 9.97 9.92
CA TRP A 211 6.76 9.38 8.78
C TRP A 211 5.26 9.30 9.08
N ASP A 212 4.40 9.33 8.06
CA ASP A 212 2.96 9.39 8.28
C ASP A 212 2.40 8.11 8.91
N SER A 213 2.97 6.94 8.58
CA SER A 213 2.68 5.65 9.23
C SER A 213 2.94 5.69 10.75
N GLU A 214 4.09 6.22 11.15
CA GLU A 214 4.51 6.34 12.54
C GLU A 214 3.76 7.42 13.31
N ARG A 215 3.37 8.49 12.62
CA ARG A 215 2.49 9.51 13.19
C ARG A 215 1.08 8.94 13.41
N ALA A 216 0.57 8.14 12.49
CA ALA A 216 -0.71 7.45 12.66
C ALA A 216 -0.69 6.50 13.87
N SER A 217 0.30 5.60 13.96
CA SER A 217 0.43 4.70 15.11
C SER A 217 0.64 5.44 16.43
N GLY A 218 1.46 6.50 16.41
CA GLY A 218 1.73 7.36 17.56
C GLY A 218 0.48 8.07 18.08
N GLU A 219 -0.32 8.68 17.22
CA GLU A 219 -1.56 9.36 17.63
C GLU A 219 -2.62 8.38 18.14
N VAL A 220 -2.78 7.21 17.50
CA VAL A 220 -3.68 6.15 18.00
C VAL A 220 -3.26 5.72 19.41
N MET A 221 -1.99 5.36 19.61
CA MET A 221 -1.52 4.90 20.91
C MET A 221 -1.58 6.00 21.97
N LYS A 222 -1.32 7.26 21.59
CA LYS A 222 -1.49 8.41 22.48
C LYS A 222 -2.92 8.47 23.02
N LEU A 223 -3.93 8.39 22.15
CA LEU A 223 -5.34 8.42 22.56
C LEU A 223 -5.68 7.26 23.50
N VAL A 224 -5.24 6.04 23.16
CA VAL A 224 -5.48 4.83 23.98
C VAL A 224 -4.84 4.94 25.36
N LEU A 225 -3.61 5.44 25.46
CA LEU A 225 -2.92 5.65 26.74
C LEU A 225 -3.55 6.81 27.54
N GLU A 226 -3.98 7.89 26.89
CA GLU A 226 -4.68 9.00 27.53
C GLU A 226 -6.05 8.57 28.10
N GLU A 227 -6.78 7.67 27.42
CA GLU A 227 -7.99 7.03 27.96
C GLU A 227 -7.72 6.23 29.24
N GLN A 228 -6.51 5.69 29.39
CA GLN A 228 -6.04 4.99 30.60
C GLN A 228 -5.42 5.93 31.65
N GLY A 229 -5.45 7.25 31.41
CA GLY A 229 -5.06 8.29 32.36
C GLY A 229 -3.59 8.70 32.33
N PHE A 230 -2.83 8.29 31.30
CA PHE A 230 -1.47 8.77 31.07
C PHE A 230 -1.44 10.22 30.57
N GLN A 231 -0.33 10.91 30.79
CA GLN A 231 0.03 12.14 30.10
C GLN A 231 1.06 11.79 29.03
N VAL A 232 0.62 11.74 27.77
CA VAL A 232 1.45 11.22 26.69
C VAL A 232 2.13 12.37 25.93
N THR A 233 3.42 12.22 25.68
CA THR A 233 4.17 13.10 24.78
C THR A 233 4.62 12.30 23.56
N LEU A 234 4.34 12.82 22.37
CA LEU A 234 4.88 12.31 21.10
C LEU A 234 6.07 13.18 20.68
N THR A 235 7.24 12.54 20.55
CA THR A 235 8.49 13.23 20.22
C THR A 235 9.05 12.73 18.89
N PRO A 236 8.83 13.46 17.78
CA PRO A 236 9.37 13.08 16.48
C PRO A 236 10.89 13.29 16.43
N VAL A 237 11.63 12.26 16.07
CA VAL A 237 13.10 12.26 15.98
C VAL A 237 13.58 11.40 14.81
N ASP A 238 14.84 11.57 14.41
CA ASP A 238 15.44 10.70 13.37
C ASP A 238 15.54 9.24 13.85
N PRO A 239 15.51 8.23 12.95
CA PRO A 239 15.53 6.82 13.33
C PRO A 239 16.68 6.42 14.28
N ALA A 240 17.89 6.91 14.03
CA ALA A 240 19.03 6.63 14.91
C ALA A 240 18.80 7.15 16.34
N ILE A 241 18.09 8.27 16.48
CA ILE A 241 17.74 8.87 17.78
C ILE A 241 16.61 8.10 18.45
N VAL A 242 15.66 7.53 17.70
CA VAL A 242 14.63 6.62 18.26
C VAL A 242 15.30 5.50 19.06
N PHE A 243 16.19 4.72 18.40
CA PHE A 243 16.86 3.60 19.07
C PHE A 243 17.76 4.07 20.22
N GLN A 244 18.52 5.15 20.02
CA GLN A 244 19.39 5.70 21.06
C GLN A 244 18.60 6.15 22.31
N ALA A 245 17.46 6.83 22.14
CA ALA A 245 16.66 7.33 23.24
C ALA A 245 16.04 6.18 24.04
N ILE A 246 15.54 5.14 23.36
CA ILE A 246 14.98 3.96 24.02
C ILE A 246 16.06 3.16 24.76
N ALA A 247 17.20 2.91 24.13
CA ALA A 247 18.32 2.17 24.73
C ALA A 247 18.89 2.88 25.97
N ASN A 248 18.94 4.20 25.96
CA ASN A 248 19.43 4.98 27.10
C ASN A 248 18.36 5.25 28.17
N GLY A 249 17.09 4.84 27.93
CA GLY A 249 15.97 5.14 28.80
C GLY A 249 15.62 6.64 28.87
N GLU A 250 15.97 7.40 27.83
CA GLU A 250 15.61 8.82 27.68
C GLU A 250 14.16 9.00 27.20
N ALA A 251 13.61 8.00 26.51
CA ALA A 251 12.19 7.86 26.18
C ALA A 251 11.67 6.48 26.58
N ASP A 252 10.35 6.31 26.66
CA ASP A 252 9.75 5.11 27.24
C ASP A 252 9.49 4.01 26.20
N ALA A 253 8.93 4.35 25.04
CA ALA A 253 8.60 3.39 24.00
C ALA A 253 8.60 4.00 22.58
N SER A 254 8.60 3.12 21.57
CA SER A 254 8.44 3.48 20.16
C SER A 254 7.66 2.39 19.42
N LEU A 255 6.78 2.81 18.52
CA LEU A 255 5.97 1.96 17.63
C LEU A 255 6.49 2.00 16.18
N ALA A 256 7.67 2.59 15.99
CA ALA A 256 8.24 2.98 14.69
C ALA A 256 9.31 2.07 14.08
N PRO A 257 9.92 1.11 14.79
CA PRO A 257 10.94 0.26 14.18
C PRO A 257 10.42 -0.64 13.06
N TRP A 258 10.73 -0.30 11.80
CA TRP A 258 10.68 -1.21 10.66
C TRP A 258 11.82 -2.24 10.70
N LEU A 259 11.47 -3.51 10.82
CA LEU A 259 12.41 -4.62 10.98
C LEU A 259 12.05 -5.80 10.06
N PRO A 260 13.05 -6.58 9.59
CA PRO A 260 14.45 -6.57 10.02
C PRO A 260 15.40 -5.74 9.13
N ILE A 261 14.93 -5.10 8.06
CA ILE A 261 15.78 -4.53 7.01
C ILE A 261 16.00 -3.04 7.25
N THR A 262 14.93 -2.25 7.23
CA THR A 262 14.97 -0.78 7.21
C THR A 262 15.73 -0.20 8.40
N HIS A 263 15.46 -0.69 9.61
CA HIS A 263 16.19 -0.30 10.82
C HIS A 263 17.10 -1.40 11.40
N GLY A 264 17.37 -2.46 10.62
CA GLY A 264 18.12 -3.62 11.10
C GLY A 264 19.48 -3.29 11.71
N SER A 265 20.24 -2.37 11.10
CA SER A 265 21.54 -1.97 11.66
C SER A 265 21.43 -1.27 13.01
N PHE A 266 20.40 -0.41 13.19
CA PHE A 266 20.19 0.26 14.48
C PHE A 266 19.70 -0.75 15.52
N TYR A 267 18.80 -1.65 15.16
CA TYR A 267 18.37 -2.72 16.03
C TYR A 267 19.54 -3.58 16.52
N GLU A 268 20.43 -4.01 15.61
CA GLU A 268 21.59 -4.81 15.97
C GLU A 268 22.54 -4.09 16.94
N ASP A 269 22.69 -2.77 16.82
CA ASP A 269 23.52 -1.96 17.71
C ASP A 269 22.93 -1.80 19.13
N TYR A 270 21.60 -1.90 19.29
CA TYR A 270 20.89 -1.56 20.53
C TYR A 270 20.04 -2.68 21.15
N LYS A 271 19.85 -3.83 20.48
CA LYS A 271 18.94 -4.92 20.91
C LYS A 271 19.22 -5.52 22.29
N GLU A 272 20.44 -5.35 22.82
CA GLU A 272 20.78 -5.80 24.18
C GLU A 272 20.29 -4.84 25.28
N ASP A 273 20.00 -3.58 24.91
CA ASP A 273 19.65 -2.48 25.79
C ASP A 273 18.18 -2.00 25.63
N ILE A 274 17.38 -2.72 24.83
CA ILE A 274 15.95 -2.45 24.63
C ILE A 274 15.14 -3.72 24.87
N VAL A 275 13.83 -3.58 25.04
CA VAL A 275 12.89 -4.70 24.98
C VAL A 275 12.09 -4.57 23.69
N ASP A 276 12.16 -5.59 22.84
CA ASP A 276 11.36 -5.69 21.61
C ASP A 276 10.13 -6.54 21.91
N LEU A 277 8.95 -5.92 21.86
CA LEU A 277 7.65 -6.57 22.09
C LEU A 277 7.16 -7.32 20.83
N GLY A 278 7.90 -7.22 19.73
CA GLY A 278 7.56 -7.87 18.48
C GLY A 278 6.72 -6.98 17.55
N PRO A 279 6.18 -7.58 16.48
CA PRO A 279 5.48 -6.84 15.44
C PRO A 279 4.12 -6.33 15.94
N ASN A 280 3.89 -5.03 15.80
CA ASN A 280 2.58 -4.41 15.94
C ASN A 280 1.82 -4.33 14.60
N LEU A 281 2.54 -4.33 13.49
CA LEU A 281 1.99 -4.37 12.13
C LEU A 281 2.84 -5.34 11.31
N GLN A 282 2.18 -6.26 10.61
CA GLN A 282 2.84 -7.24 9.71
C GLN A 282 2.42 -6.99 8.27
N GLY A 283 3.18 -7.55 7.32
CA GLY A 283 2.82 -7.53 5.90
C GLY A 283 3.13 -6.21 5.19
N THR A 284 4.15 -5.48 5.64
CA THR A 284 4.65 -4.32 4.87
C THR A 284 5.42 -4.82 3.65
N ILE A 285 5.05 -4.33 2.48
CA ILE A 285 5.55 -4.78 1.18
C ILE A 285 5.99 -3.55 0.40
N ILE A 286 7.00 -3.74 -0.46
CA ILE A 286 7.34 -2.83 -1.55
C ILE A 286 7.27 -3.66 -2.82
N GLY A 287 6.75 -3.10 -3.90
CA GLY A 287 6.65 -3.85 -5.16
C GLY A 287 6.23 -3.00 -6.34
N LEU A 288 6.17 -3.64 -7.50
CA LEU A 288 5.44 -3.06 -8.63
C LEU A 288 3.94 -3.23 -8.37
N THR A 289 3.22 -2.13 -8.45
CA THR A 289 1.80 -2.06 -8.13
C THR A 289 1.03 -1.58 -9.34
N VAL A 290 -0.13 -2.19 -9.57
CA VAL A 290 -1.03 -1.87 -10.67
C VAL A 290 -2.47 -1.76 -10.16
N PRO A 291 -3.33 -0.99 -10.83
CA PRO A 291 -4.77 -1.04 -10.59
C PRO A 291 -5.35 -2.44 -10.79
N GLU A 292 -6.33 -2.81 -9.97
CA GLU A 292 -6.97 -4.14 -9.99
C GLU A 292 -7.62 -4.49 -11.35
N TYR A 293 -8.00 -3.47 -12.13
CA TYR A 293 -8.59 -3.66 -13.46
C TYR A 293 -7.60 -4.14 -14.54
N MET A 294 -6.29 -4.13 -14.27
CA MET A 294 -5.28 -4.61 -15.20
C MET A 294 -5.18 -6.14 -15.17
N ASP A 295 -5.24 -6.78 -16.34
CA ASP A 295 -5.19 -8.24 -16.53
C ASP A 295 -3.73 -8.76 -16.55
N ILE A 296 -2.96 -8.40 -15.52
CA ILE A 296 -1.62 -8.91 -15.22
C ILE A 296 -1.49 -9.16 -13.72
N ASP A 297 -0.81 -10.24 -13.34
CA ASP A 297 -0.67 -10.65 -11.94
C ASP A 297 0.78 -10.84 -11.53
N SER A 298 1.72 -10.93 -12.47
CA SER A 298 3.15 -11.11 -12.19
C SER A 298 4.03 -10.16 -12.99
N ILE A 299 5.20 -9.84 -12.43
CA ILE A 299 6.29 -9.17 -13.16
C ILE A 299 6.67 -9.97 -14.42
N GLU A 300 6.50 -11.30 -14.41
CA GLU A 300 6.77 -12.16 -15.57
C GLU A 300 5.77 -11.97 -16.74
N ASP A 301 4.62 -11.31 -16.51
CA ASP A 301 3.63 -11.04 -17.56
C ASP A 301 4.06 -9.89 -18.49
N LEU A 302 4.98 -9.03 -18.03
CA LEU A 302 5.51 -7.90 -18.80
C LEU A 302 6.44 -8.38 -19.92
N GLN A 303 6.47 -7.64 -21.03
CA GLN A 303 7.24 -7.99 -22.22
C GLN A 303 8.40 -7.00 -22.45
N PRO A 304 9.55 -7.46 -22.99
CA PRO A 304 10.70 -6.59 -23.21
C PRO A 304 10.45 -5.64 -24.37
N LYS A 305 11.25 -4.58 -24.45
CA LYS A 305 11.25 -3.62 -25.56
C LYS A 305 11.91 -4.22 -26.79
N GLU A 306 11.12 -4.44 -27.85
CA GLU A 306 11.60 -4.97 -29.15
C GLU A 306 12.48 -4.00 -29.95
#